data_AF-S4NGB4-F1
#
_entry.id   AF-S4NGB4-F1
#
_cell.length_a   1.000
_cell.length_b   1.000
_cell.length_c   1.000
_cell.angle_alpha   90.00
_cell.angle_beta   90.00
_cell.angle_gamma   90.00
#
_symmetry.space_group_name_H-M   'P 1'
#
loop_
_entity.id
_entity.type
_entity.pdbx_description
1 polymer ?
#
loop_
_entity_poly.entity_id
_entity_poly.type
_entity_poly.pdbx_seq_one_letter_code
_entity_poly.pdbx_strand_id
1 'polypeptide(L)' 'VGDAQGEIIIGIKGNEQLVYKGNKYYNRGEISGKIRWCCTRSRCKAICYTVGDEIVKLKDVHNHYTPFITRFTS' A
#
# COMPACT_ATOMS: atom_id res chain seq x y z
N VAL A 1 8.03 -8.71 18.67
CA VAL A 1 6.75 -7.96 18.71
C VAL A 1 6.53 -7.41 17.31
N GLY A 2 5.58 -7.99 16.56
CA GLY A 2 4.95 -7.44 15.37
C GLY A 2 5.80 -6.77 14.27
N ASP A 3 6.72 -7.48 13.64
CA ASP A 3 7.49 -7.01 12.48
C ASP A 3 6.63 -7.03 11.19
N ALA A 4 5.68 -6.11 11.07
CA ALA A 4 4.96 -5.90 9.80
C ALA A 4 5.81 -5.03 8.86
N GLN A 5 6.89 -5.61 8.31
CA GLN A 5 7.71 -4.96 7.29
C GLN A 5 6.95 -4.96 5.97
N GLY A 6 6.30 -3.84 5.63
CA GLY A 6 5.81 -3.61 4.29
C GLY A 6 6.85 -2.89 3.46
N GLU A 7 7.04 -3.34 2.22
CA GLU A 7 8.00 -2.72 1.31
C GLU A 7 7.37 -1.47 0.66
N ILE A 8 7.92 -0.30 0.97
CA ILE A 8 7.55 0.95 0.29
C ILE A 8 8.37 1.01 -1.01
N ILE A 9 7.70 0.87 -2.15
CA ILE A 9 8.35 0.95 -3.47
C ILE A 9 8.13 2.36 -4.01
N ILE A 10 9.08 3.26 -3.73
CA ILE A 10 9.04 4.62 -4.27
C ILE A 10 9.27 4.56 -5.78
N GLY A 11 8.23 4.87 -6.56
CA GLY A 11 8.32 4.98 -8.02
C GLY A 11 9.17 6.18 -8.43
N ILE A 12 10.10 5.97 -9.37
CA ILE A 12 10.84 7.03 -10.05
C ILE A 12 9.87 7.97 -10.78
N LYS A 13 9.76 9.22 -10.29
CA LYS A 13 8.94 10.36 -10.76
C LYS A 13 7.54 10.49 -10.14
N GLY A 14 7.49 11.12 -8.96
CA GLY A 14 6.32 11.87 -8.46
C GLY A 14 5.08 11.06 -8.08
N ASN A 15 5.12 9.73 -8.22
CA ASN A 15 4.04 8.83 -7.88
C ASN A 15 4.58 7.79 -6.90
N GLU A 16 4.75 8.21 -5.65
CA GLU A 16 5.08 7.28 -4.58
C GLU A 16 3.94 6.24 -4.49
N GLN A 17 4.31 4.95 -4.48
CA GLN A 17 3.35 3.85 -4.33
C GLN A 17 3.81 2.95 -3.21
N LEU A 18 2.88 2.50 -2.38
CA LEU A 18 3.15 1.47 -1.39
C LEU A 18 2.70 0.14 -1.98
N VAL A 19 3.55 -0.89 -1.89
CA VAL A 19 3.18 -2.24 -2.31
C VAL A 19 3.29 -3.16 -1.10
N TYR A 20 2.14 -3.60 -0.60
CA TYR A 20 2.09 -4.50 0.55
C TYR A 20 1.36 -5.77 0.18
N LYS A 21 2.03 -6.93 0.34
CA LYS A 21 1.48 -8.26 0.01
C LYS A 21 0.85 -8.37 -1.40
N GLY A 22 1.46 -7.70 -2.38
CA GLY A 22 0.97 -7.67 -3.76
C GLY A 22 -0.22 -6.72 -4.01
N ASN A 23 -0.71 -6.02 -2.98
CA ASN A 23 -1.67 -4.93 -3.12
C ASN A 23 -0.95 -3.61 -3.32
N LYS A 24 -1.43 -2.80 -4.27
CA LYS A 24 -0.90 -1.46 -4.54
C LYS A 24 -1.74 -0.41 -3.84
N TYR A 25 -1.07 0.54 -3.21
CA TYR A 25 -1.69 1.70 -2.58
C TYR A 25 -1.07 2.97 -3.14
N TYR A 26 -1.89 4.01 -3.28
CA TYR A 26 -1.47 5.33 -3.72
C TYR A 26 -1.45 6.31 -2.54
N ASN A 27 -0.51 7.25 -2.57
CA ASN A 27 -0.45 8.34 -1.59
C ASN A 27 -1.68 9.24 -1.76
N ARG A 28 -2.52 9.35 -0.72
CA ARG A 28 -3.68 10.25 -0.69
C ARG A 28 -3.37 11.59 -0.03
N GLY A 29 -2.23 11.69 0.65
CA GLY A 29 -1.78 12.88 1.36
C GLY A 29 -1.19 12.55 2.73
N GLU A 30 -0.37 13.47 3.23
CA GLU A 30 0.20 13.43 4.56
C GLU A 30 -0.64 14.24 5.53
N ILE A 31 -0.89 13.70 6.72
CA ILE A 31 -1.55 14.41 7.82
C ILE A 31 -0.75 14.15 9.09
N SER A 32 -0.22 15.21 9.72
CA SER A 32 0.51 15.12 10.98
C SER A 32 1.73 14.18 10.93
N GLY A 33 2.48 14.21 9.82
CA GLY A 33 3.65 13.33 9.59
C GLY A 33 3.29 11.87 9.30
N LYS A 34 2.01 11.56 9.08
CA LYS A 34 1.53 10.23 8.66
C LYS A 34 1.06 10.30 7.22
N ILE A 35 1.65 9.50 6.35
CA ILE A 35 1.19 9.38 4.96
C ILE A 35 0.03 8.41 4.93
N ARG A 36 -1.11 8.84 4.38
CA ARG A 36 -2.27 7.99 4.19
C ARG A 36 -2.23 7.37 2.80
N TRP A 37 -2.10 6.06 2.77
CA TRP A 37 -2.14 5.25 1.57
C TRP A 37 -3.52 4.61 1.39
N CYS A 38 -4.09 4.72 0.20
CA CYS A 38 -5.36 4.08 -0.13
C CYS A 38 -5.16 3.05 -1.24
N CYS A 39 -5.88 1.93 -1.17
CA CYS A 39 -5.77 0.94 -2.24
C CYS A 39 -6.19 1.55 -3.58
N THR A 40 -5.41 1.27 -4.63
CA THR A 40 -5.66 1.79 -5.99
C THR A 40 -6.92 1.22 -6.64
N ARG A 41 -7.53 0.18 -6.07
CA ARG A 41 -8.74 -0.45 -6.61
C ARG A 41 -9.99 0.33 -6.21
N SER A 42 -10.83 0.60 -7.20
CA SER A 42 -12.12 1.27 -7.02
C SER A 42 -12.99 0.55 -5.99
N ARG A 43 -13.62 1.32 -5.08
CA ARG A 43 -14.48 0.84 -3.99
C ARG A 43 -13.78 0.02 -2.90
N CYS A 44 -12.45 -0.11 -2.94
CA CYS A 44 -11.70 -0.72 -1.86
C CYS A 44 -11.60 0.22 -0.65
N LYS A 45 -11.81 -0.33 0.55
CA LYS A 45 -11.70 0.41 1.82
C LYS A 45 -10.40 0.11 2.57
N ALA A 46 -9.45 -0.57 1.93
CA ALA A 46 -8.15 -0.84 2.51
C ALA A 46 -7.31 0.44 2.55
N ILE A 47 -6.71 0.69 3.72
CA ILE A 47 -5.98 1.92 4.03
C ILE A 47 -4.72 1.52 4.77
N CYS A 48 -3.60 2.15 4.46
CA CYS A 48 -2.36 2.03 5.21
C CYS A 48 -1.90 3.43 5.64
N TYR A 49 -1.22 3.51 6.78
CA TYR A 49 -0.58 4.71 7.28
C TYR A 49 0.88 4.40 7.54
N THR A 50 1.77 5.21 6.97
CA THR A 50 3.20 5.15 7.24
C THR A 50 3.67 6.43 7.92
N VAL A 51 4.77 6.34 8.66
CA VAL A 51 5.56 7.48 9.15
C VAL A 51 6.97 7.26 8.67
N GLY A 52 7.44 8.09 7.74
CA GLY A 52 8.66 7.80 6.98
C GLY A 52 8.54 6.45 6.27
N ASP A 53 9.51 5.57 6.52
CA ASP A 53 9.61 4.25 5.92
C ASP A 53 8.88 3.12 6.70
N GLU A 54 8.21 3.43 7.80
CA GLU A 54 7.58 2.44 8.66
C GLU A 54 6.05 2.47 8.57
N ILE A 55 5.42 1.29 8.48
CA ILE A 55 3.95 1.14 8.56
C ILE A 55 3.51 1.21 10.02
N VAL A 56 2.83 2.29 10.39
CA VAL A 56 2.30 2.48 11.76
C VAL A 56 0.88 1.95 11.92
N LYS A 57 0.11 1.85 10.84
CA LYS A 57 -1.27 1.35 10.89
C LYS A 57 -1.73 0.79 9.55
N LEU A 58 -2.19 -0.45 9.55
CA LEU A 58 -2.70 -1.11 8.35
C LEU A 58 -4.14 -1.60 8.57
N LYS A 59 -5.00 -1.27 7.60
CA LYS A 59 -6.34 -1.84 7.46
C LYS A 59 -6.39 -2.62 6.16
N ASP A 60 -5.98 -3.89 6.23
CA ASP A 60 -5.86 -4.83 5.09
C ASP A 60 -7.20 -5.49 4.72
N VAL A 61 -8.30 -4.76 4.80
CA VAL A 61 -9.63 -5.30 4.45
C VAL A 61 -9.95 -4.95 3.02
N HIS A 62 -9.63 -5.87 2.12
CA HIS A 62 -9.89 -5.78 0.69
C HIS A 62 -11.22 -6.45 0.34
N ASN A 63 -12.07 -5.76 -0.41
CA ASN A 63 -13.33 -6.29 -0.95
C ASN A 63 -13.22 -6.69 -2.43
N HIS A 64 -11.99 -6.83 -2.92
CA HIS A 64 -11.70 -7.23 -4.29
C HIS A 64 -10.70 -8.37 -4.25
N TYR A 65 -10.84 -9.29 -5.19
CA TYR A 65 -9.80 -10.26 -5.47
C TYR A 65 -8.67 -9.54 -6.20
N THR A 66 -7.51 -9.41 -5.57
CA THR A 66 -6.30 -9.08 -6.31
C THR A 66 -5.84 -10.35 -7.01
N PRO A 67 -5.84 -10.42 -8.36
CA PRO A 67 -5.08 -11.46 -9.00
C PRO A 67 -3.63 -11.19 -8.61
N PHE A 68 -3.07 -12.06 -7.77
CA PHE A 68 -1.63 -12.23 -7.69
C PHE A 68 -1.21 -12.44 -9.14
N ILE A 69 -0.62 -11.43 -9.77
CA ILE A 69 -0.12 -11.58 -11.13
C ILE A 69 1.14 -12.41 -10.99
N THR A 70 0.98 -13.71 -10.76
CA THR A 70 1.99 -14.69 -11.09
C THR A 70 2.03 -14.66 -12.61
N ARG A 71 2.92 -13.85 -13.17
CA ARG A 71 3.26 -13.91 -14.59
C ARG A 71 3.90 -15.27 -14.81
N PHE A 72 3.06 -16.30 -14.99
CA PHE A 72 3.45 -17.49 -15.72
C PHE A 72 3.48 -17.06 -17.18
N THR A 73 4.65 -16.62 -17.63
CA THR A 73 4.94 -16.58 -19.06
C THR A 73 4.90 -18.02 -19.55
N SER A 74 3.92 -18.34 -20.40
CA SER A 74 3.90 -19.57 -21.20
C SER A 74 4.98 -19.55 -22.27
#